data_AF-X6F758-F1
#
_entry.id   AF-X6F758-F1
#
_cell.length_a   1.000
_cell.length_b   1.000
_cell.length_c   1.000
_cell.angle_alpha   90.00
_cell.angle_beta   90.00
_cell.angle_gamma   90.00
#
_symmetry.space_group_name_H-M   'P 1'
#
loop_
_entity.id
_entity.type
_entity.pdbx_description
1 polymer ?
#
loop_
_entity_poly.entity_id
_entity_poly.type
_entity_poly.pdbx_seq_one_letter_code
_entity_poly.pdbx_strand_id
1 'polypeptide(L)' 'DRWKDTGIPGFFFTELDEVRQVVRELRDEVTSDEDEEPSWSPVRIERIELLAPTTQNVLTLLNEGIGPLIQRYEIVETIA' A
#
# COMPACT_ATOMS: atom_id res chain seq x y z
N ASP A 1 -15.57 -0.19 -3.54
CA ASP A 1 -15.25 -0.71 -2.20
C ASP A 1 -13.75 -0.96 -2.16
N ARG A 2 -13.00 -0.02 -1.60
CA ARG A 2 -11.53 0.10 -1.75
C ARG A 2 -10.78 -1.01 -0.99
N TRP A 3 -11.40 -1.50 0.07
CA TRP A 3 -10.82 -2.45 1.01
C TRP A 3 -11.33 -3.88 0.81
N LYS A 4 -11.98 -4.14 -0.33
CA LYS A 4 -12.32 -5.51 -0.72
C LYS A 4 -11.04 -6.27 -1.03
N ASP A 5 -11.03 -7.52 -0.62
CA ASP A 5 -10.05 -8.48 -1.10
C ASP A 5 -10.20 -8.61 -2.63
N THR A 6 -9.12 -8.33 -3.34
CA THR A 6 -9.05 -8.41 -4.80
C THR A 6 -8.37 -9.70 -5.27
N GLY A 7 -7.86 -10.53 -4.35
CA GLY A 7 -7.03 -11.69 -4.65
C GLY A 7 -5.62 -11.34 -5.15
N ILE A 8 -5.30 -10.06 -5.29
CA ILE A 8 -3.96 -9.57 -5.63
C ILE A 8 -3.20 -9.33 -4.32
N PRO A 9 -2.01 -9.93 -4.12
CA PRO A 9 -1.20 -9.68 -2.93
C PRO A 9 -0.86 -8.19 -2.81
N GLY A 10 -1.29 -7.57 -1.71
CA GLY A 10 -0.82 -6.25 -1.32
C GLY A 10 0.55 -6.37 -0.64
N PHE A 11 1.49 -5.50 -1.02
CA PHE A 11 2.73 -5.33 -0.27
C PHE A 11 2.49 -4.30 0.84
N PHE A 12 2.71 -4.70 2.09
CA PHE A 12 2.59 -3.84 3.26
C PHE A 12 3.93 -3.78 3.97
N PHE A 13 4.28 -2.60 4.44
CA PHE A 13 5.56 -2.30 5.07
C PHE A 13 5.29 -1.63 6.42
N THR A 14 6.20 -1.81 7.37
CA THR A 14 6.07 -1.19 8.70
C THR A 14 6.65 0.22 8.74
N GLU A 15 7.67 0.50 7.92
CA GLU A 15 8.40 1.77 7.94
C GLU A 15 8.34 2.49 6.60
N LEU A 16 8.16 3.81 6.64
CA LEU A 16 8.05 4.64 5.43
C LEU A 16 9.33 4.61 4.58
N ASP A 17 10.49 4.56 5.21
CA ASP A 17 11.78 4.54 4.49
C ASP A 17 11.99 3.23 3.71
N GLU A 18 11.43 2.12 4.18
CA GLU A 18 11.43 0.85 3.46
C GLU A 18 10.59 0.97 2.17
N VAL A 19 9.39 1.56 2.26
CA VAL A 19 8.53 1.80 1.08
C VAL A 19 9.22 2.69 0.06
N ARG A 20 9.86 3.77 0.52
CA ARG A 20 10.58 4.69 -0.36
C ARG A 20 11.70 3.99 -1.13
N GLN A 21 12.44 3.13 -0.45
CA GLN A 21 13.53 2.39 -1.09
C GLN A 21 12.99 1.45 -2.17
N VAL A 22 11.97 0.66 -1.84
CA VAL A 22 11.34 -0.28 -2.79
C VAL A 22 10.75 0.45 -4.01
N VAL A 23 10.06 1.59 -3.80
CA VAL A 23 9.48 2.34 -4.92
C VAL A 23 10.56 2.95 -5.81
N ARG A 24 11.69 3.39 -5.25
CA ARG A 24 12.83 3.90 -6.04
C ARG A 24 13.51 2.80 -6.84
N GLU A 25 13.74 1.64 -6.23
CA GLU A 25 14.28 0.47 -6.93
C GLU A 25 13.37 0.06 -8.09
N LEU A 26 12.06 -0.03 -7.85
CA LEU A 26 11.08 -0.32 -8.90
C LEU A 26 11.10 0.72 -10.03
N ARG A 27 11.21 2.01 -9.70
CA ARG A 27 11.34 3.06 -10.71
C ARG A 27 12.59 2.89 -11.54
N ASP A 28 13.72 2.65 -10.88
CA ASP A 28 15.00 2.52 -11.55
C ASP A 28 15.00 1.27 -12.46
N GLU A 29 14.39 0.16 -12.04
CA GLU A 29 14.15 -1.02 -12.88
C GLU A 29 13.30 -0.68 -14.11
N VAL A 30 12.12 -0.07 -13.92
CA VAL A 30 11.19 0.29 -15.01
C VAL A 30 11.80 1.29 -16.00
N THR A 31 12.65 2.20 -15.53
CA THR A 31 13.25 3.24 -16.38
C THR A 31 14.58 2.81 -17.02
N SER A 32 15.17 1.70 -16.57
CA SER A 32 16.43 1.16 -17.11
C SER A 32 16.23 0.30 -18.37
N ASP A 33 15.00 -0.03 -18.74
CA ASP A 33 14.70 -0.83 -19.92
C ASP A 33 14.90 0.02 -21.19
N GLU A 34 16.07 -0.10 -21.82
CA GLU A 34 16.49 0.72 -22.98
C GLU A 34 15.69 0.41 -24.25
N ASP A 35 14.93 -0.69 -24.27
CA ASP A 35 14.16 -1.16 -25.42
C ASP A 35 12.72 -0.58 -25.47
N GLU A 36 12.25 0.09 -24.41
CA GLU A 36 10.94 0.76 -24.34
C GLU A 36 11.08 2.25 -23.96
N GLU A 37 10.12 3.10 -24.36
CA GLU A 37 10.07 4.47 -23.82
C GLU A 37 9.84 4.38 -22.30
N PRO A 38 10.77 4.87 -21.45
CA PRO A 38 10.64 4.72 -20.01
C PRO A 38 9.41 5.49 -19.53
N SER A 39 8.36 4.75 -19.17
CA SER A 39 7.06 5.31 -18.77
C SER A 39 6.81 5.09 -17.28
N TRP A 40 7.55 5.80 -16.44
CA TRP A 40 7.24 5.86 -15.01
C TRP A 40 5.94 6.65 -14.79
N SER A 41 4.97 6.00 -14.14
CA SER A 41 3.77 6.68 -13.63
C SER A 41 3.94 7.01 -12.16
N PRO A 42 3.52 8.20 -11.69
CA PRO A 42 3.67 8.56 -10.28
C PRO A 42 3.04 7.53 -9.33
N VAL A 43 3.83 7.08 -8.35
CA VAL A 43 3.41 6.13 -7.32
C VAL A 43 3.10 6.86 -6.02
N ARG A 44 1.94 6.57 -5.43
CA ARG A 44 1.53 7.11 -4.12
C ARG A 44 1.93 6.15 -3.02
N ILE A 45 2.60 6.67 -2.00
CA ILE A 45 2.80 5.96 -0.75
C ILE A 45 1.65 6.31 0.18
N GLU A 46 0.98 5.28 0.67
CA GLU A 46 -0.22 5.39 1.50
C GLU A 46 0.07 4.83 2.88
N ARG A 47 -0.35 5.55 3.92
CA ARG A 47 -0.32 5.07 5.30
C ARG A 47 -1.72 4.73 5.74
N ILE A 48 -1.84 3.55 6.33
CA ILE A 48 -3.07 3.02 6.90
C ILE A 48 -2.80 2.77 8.39
N GLU A 49 -3.67 3.28 9.24
CA GLU A 49 -3.67 2.95 10.66
C GLU A 49 -4.89 2.10 10.96
N LEU A 50 -4.67 0.98 11.65
CA LEU A 50 -5.71 0.05 12.04
C LEU A 50 -6.06 0.24 13.50
N LEU A 51 -7.33 -0.01 13.84
CA LEU A 51 -7.77 -0.14 15.22
C LEU A 51 -7.00 -1.28 15.92
N ALA A 52 -6.79 -1.14 17.23
CA ALA A 52 -6.13 -2.15 18.04
C ALA A 52 -6.80 -3.53 17.91
N PRO A 53 -6.03 -4.63 17.94
CA PRO A 53 -6.57 -5.98 17.79
C PRO A 53 -7.28 -6.44 19.07
N THR A 54 -8.51 -5.98 19.26
CA THR A 54 -9.41 -6.50 20.29
C THR A 54 -10.16 -7.72 19.75
N THR A 55 -10.70 -8.57 20.65
CA THR A 55 -11.55 -9.69 20.24
C THR A 55 -12.69 -9.25 19.32
N GLN A 56 -13.31 -8.11 19.61
CA GLN A 56 -14.39 -7.56 18.79
C GLN A 56 -13.88 -7.18 17.40
N ASN A 57 -12.74 -6.49 17.31
CA ASN A 57 -12.18 -6.07 16.03
C ASN A 57 -11.73 -7.27 15.18
N VAL A 58 -11.24 -8.35 15.80
CA VAL A 58 -10.94 -9.60 15.08
C VAL A 58 -12.22 -10.21 14.51
N LEU A 59 -13.31 -10.25 15.28
CA LEU A 59 -14.60 -10.74 14.77
C LEU A 59 -15.14 -9.86 13.63
N THR A 60 -14.98 -8.54 13.73
CA THR A 60 -15.32 -7.61 12.64
C THR A 60 -14.47 -7.89 11.40
N LEU A 61 -13.15 -8.09 11.53
CA LEU A 61 -12.28 -8.45 10.41
C LEU A 61 -12.76 -9.71 9.68
N LEU A 62 -13.09 -10.76 10.43
CA LEU A 62 -13.48 -12.05 9.85
C LEU A 62 -14.85 -12.01 9.17
N ASN A 63 -15.79 -11.20 9.68
CA ASN A 63 -17.15 -11.14 9.15
C ASN A 63 -17.33 -10.05 8.07
N GLU A 64 -16.62 -8.93 8.19
CA GLU A 64 -16.86 -7.71 7.40
C GLU A 64 -15.63 -7.24 6.61
N GLY A 65 -14.46 -7.86 6.83
CA GLY A 65 -13.20 -7.48 6.21
C GLY A 65 -12.49 -6.32 6.92
N ILE A 66 -11.45 -5.77 6.29
CA ILE A 66 -10.55 -4.79 6.93
C ILE A 66 -11.15 -3.38 6.98
N GLY A 67 -12.11 -3.06 6.12
CA GLY A 67 -12.68 -1.70 5.97
C GLY A 67 -13.11 -1.03 7.28
N PRO A 68 -13.92 -1.70 8.13
CA PRO A 68 -14.32 -1.15 9.43
C PRO A 68 -13.18 -0.96 10.44
N LEU A 69 -12.02 -1.58 10.21
CA LEU A 69 -10.85 -1.46 11.09
C LEU A 69 -9.91 -0.32 10.71
N ILE A 70 -10.13 0.35 9.57
CA ILE A 70 -9.32 1.48 9.13
C ILE A 70 -9.62 2.68 10.04
N GLN A 71 -8.69 3.00 10.94
CA GLN A 71 -8.78 4.15 11.82
C GLN A 71 -8.41 5.44 11.08
N ARG A 72 -7.34 5.39 10.28
CA ARG A 72 -6.85 6.51 9.50
C ARG A 72 -6.30 6.02 8.16
N TYR A 73 -6.45 6.86 7.15
CA TYR A 73 -5.87 6.69 5.84
C TYR A 73 -5.31 8.03 5.37
N GLU A 74 -4.06 8.04 4.89
CA GLU A 74 -3.45 9.23 4.31
C GLU A 74 -2.47 8.87 3.17
N ILE A 75 -2.37 9.75 2.17
CA ILE A 75 -1.28 9.72 1.21
C ILE A 75 -0.14 10.52 1.84
N VAL A 76 0.96 9.86 2.15
CA VAL A 76 2.11 10.50 2.81
C VAL A 76 3.10 11.07 1.81
N GLU A 77 3.19 10.48 0.63
CA GLU A 77 4.15 10.88 -0.40
C GLU A 77 3.68 10.46 -1.79
N THR A 78 4.16 11.16 -2.83
CA THR A 78 4.03 10.74 -4.22
C THR A 78 5.40 10.81 -4.87
N ILE A 79 5.88 9.68 -5.38
CA ILE A 79 7.16 9.57 -6.08
C ILE A 79 6.87 9.63 -7.57
N ALA A 80 7.31 10.72 -8.20
CA ALA A 80 7.24 10.96 -9.64
C ALA A 80 8.59 10.75 -10.31
#